data_AF-A0A7C5NCE3-F1
#
_entry.id   AF-A0A7C5NCE3-F1
#
_cell.length_a   1.000
_cell.length_b   1.000
_cell.length_c   1.000
_cell.angle_alpha   90.00
_cell.angle_beta   90.00
_cell.angle_gamma   90.00
#
_symmetry.space_group_name_H-M   'P 1'
#
loop_
_entity.id
_entity.type
_entity.pdbx_description
1 polymer ?
#
loop_
_entity_poly.entity_id
_entity_poly.type
_entity_poly.pdbx_seq_one_letter_code
_entity_poly.pdbx_strand_id
1 'polypeptide(L)'
;METLYIMSIFSLIGFFGVIGYLFWQDMQTNSNRYEYLELLEERITHLENYLYDLEEKVTPISSDTKEKIIGMYREGKDIMVMENSLNIPKTKIEMILKEYEQNNRY
;
A
#
# COMPACT_ATOMS: atom_id res chain seq x y z
N MET A 1 2.70 -20.05 57.82
CA MET A 1 3.17 -18.85 57.09
C MET A 1 4.05 -19.23 55.91
N GLU A 2 5.07 -20.07 56.09
CA GLU A 2 6.02 -20.46 55.03
C GLU A 2 5.38 -21.21 53.84
N THR A 3 4.47 -22.15 54.10
CA THR A 3 3.74 -22.89 53.05
C THR A 3 2.87 -21.99 52.18
N LEU A 4 2.26 -20.97 52.77
CA LEU A 4 1.46 -19.97 52.05
C LEU A 4 2.34 -19.15 51.11
N TYR A 5 3.54 -18.76 51.58
CA TYR A 5 4.52 -18.01 50.79
C TYR A 5 5.01 -18.80 49.59
N ILE A 6 5.29 -20.10 49.78
CA ILE A 6 5.69 -21.01 48.70
C ILE A 6 4.57 -21.15 47.67
N MET A 7 3.32 -21.34 48.11
CA MET A 7 2.17 -21.39 47.18
C MET A 7 1.99 -20.08 46.41
N SER A 8 2.16 -18.93 47.07
CA SER A 8 2.09 -17.61 46.40
C SER A 8 3.17 -17.46 45.34
N ILE A 9 4.41 -17.92 45.59
CA ILE A 9 5.50 -17.88 44.61
C ILE A 9 5.17 -18.76 43.39
N PHE A 10 4.69 -19.99 43.60
CA PHE A 10 4.31 -20.86 42.48
C PHE A 10 3.14 -20.30 41.66
N SER A 11 2.14 -19.70 42.32
CA SER A 11 1.05 -19.02 41.63
C SER A 11 1.54 -17.82 40.81
N LEU A 12 2.48 -17.05 41.34
CA LEU A 12 3.08 -15.90 40.65
C LEU A 12 3.87 -16.35 39.42
N ILE A 13 4.68 -17.40 39.55
CA ILE A 13 5.43 -17.99 38.43
C ILE A 13 4.48 -18.49 37.34
N GLY A 14 3.40 -19.19 37.72
CA GLY A 14 2.38 -19.63 36.78
C GLY A 14 1.70 -18.46 36.04
N PHE A 15 1.37 -17.40 36.77
CA PHE A 15 0.77 -16.20 36.20
C PHE A 15 1.70 -15.51 35.18
N PHE A 16 2.98 -15.31 35.53
CA PHE A 16 3.96 -14.76 34.61
C PHE A 16 4.23 -15.67 33.40
N GLY A 17 4.20 -16.99 33.59
CA GLY A 17 4.33 -17.95 32.50
C GLY A 17 3.20 -17.83 31.48
N VAL A 18 1.94 -17.74 31.93
CA VAL A 18 0.78 -17.55 31.04
C VAL A 18 0.84 -16.20 30.33
N ILE A 19 1.17 -15.12 31.06
CA ILE A 19 1.32 -13.79 30.44
C ILE A 19 2.42 -13.80 29.38
N GLY A 20 3.59 -14.37 29.70
CA GLY A 20 4.70 -14.45 28.75
C GLY A 20 4.34 -15.22 27.48
N TYR A 21 3.59 -16.32 27.61
CA TYR A 21 3.10 -17.09 26.46
C TYR A 21 2.15 -16.27 25.59
N LEU A 22 1.18 -15.56 26.18
CA LEU A 22 0.23 -14.73 25.45
C LEU A 22 0.92 -13.59 24.69
N PHE A 23 1.89 -12.91 25.32
CA PHE A 23 2.67 -11.85 24.67
C PHE A 23 3.53 -12.39 23.52
N TRP A 24 4.16 -13.55 23.69
CA TRP A 24 4.95 -14.18 22.63
C TRP A 24 4.09 -14.56 21.42
N GLN A 25 2.91 -15.14 21.67
CA GLN A 25 1.97 -15.51 20.61
C GLN A 25 1.46 -14.28 19.83
N ASP A 26 1.14 -13.19 20.53
CA ASP A 26 0.70 -11.94 19.90
C ASP A 26 1.81 -11.30 19.04
N MET A 27 3.05 -11.24 19.55
CA MET A 27 4.20 -10.75 18.76
C MET A 27 4.42 -11.59 17.50
N GLN A 28 4.37 -12.92 17.61
CA GLN A 28 4.59 -13.82 16.46
C GLN A 28 3.48 -13.64 15.40
N THR A 29 2.23 -13.49 15.83
CA THR A 29 1.08 -13.32 14.95
C THR A 29 1.13 -11.98 14.22
N ASN A 30 1.47 -10.91 14.93
CA ASN A 30 1.56 -9.58 14.34
C ASN A 30 2.75 -9.48 13.37
N SER A 31 3.93 -10.03 13.71
CA SER A 31 5.10 -10.03 12.83
C SER A 31 4.81 -10.65 11.47
N ASN A 32 4.22 -11.85 11.46
CA ASN A 32 3.87 -12.54 10.22
C ASN A 32 2.84 -11.73 9.41
N ARG A 33 1.86 -11.13 10.09
CA ARG A 33 0.84 -10.31 9.42
C ARG A 33 1.45 -9.09 8.73
N TYR A 34 2.42 -8.42 9.35
CA TYR A 34 3.12 -7.29 8.72
C TYR A 34 3.92 -7.73 7.49
N GLU A 35 4.66 -8.84 7.59
CA GLU A 35 5.42 -9.39 6.47
C GLU A 35 4.51 -9.78 5.28
N TYR A 36 3.37 -10.42 5.54
CA TYR A 36 2.40 -10.74 4.50
C TYR A 36 1.77 -9.49 3.87
N LEU A 37 1.53 -8.43 4.65
CA LEU A 37 0.98 -7.19 4.14
C LEU A 37 1.99 -6.45 3.26
N GLU A 38 3.26 -6.39 3.68
CA GLU A 38 4.35 -5.79 2.89
C GLU A 38 4.52 -6.52 1.56
N LEU A 39 4.55 -7.85 1.59
CA LEU A 39 4.66 -8.68 0.39
C LEU A 39 3.44 -8.51 -0.53
N LEU A 40 2.24 -8.34 0.04
CA LEU A 40 1.02 -8.07 -0.73
C LEU A 40 1.06 -6.69 -1.40
N GLU A 41 1.53 -5.66 -0.68
CA GLU A 41 1.70 -4.31 -1.20
C GLU A 41 2.73 -4.25 -2.33
N GLU A 42 3.85 -4.96 -2.19
CA GLU A 42 4.85 -5.13 -3.24
C GLU A 42 4.24 -5.78 -4.49
N ARG A 43 3.47 -6.87 -4.31
CA ARG A 43 2.79 -7.58 -5.41
C ARG A 43 1.79 -6.69 -6.13
N ILE A 44 0.97 -5.94 -5.39
CA ILE A 44 0.00 -4.99 -5.95
C ILE A 44 0.71 -3.94 -6.78
N THR A 45 1.77 -3.34 -6.23
CA THR A 45 2.58 -2.34 -6.93
C THR A 45 3.16 -2.89 -8.24
N HIS A 46 3.68 -4.13 -8.22
CA HIS A 46 4.20 -4.77 -9.43
C HIS A 46 3.10 -5.06 -10.47
N LEU A 47 1.91 -5.46 -10.01
CA LEU A 47 0.75 -5.69 -10.89
C LEU A 47 0.26 -4.39 -11.54
N GLU A 48 0.17 -3.30 -10.78
CA GLU A 48 -0.15 -1.98 -11.32
C GLU A 48 0.84 -1.57 -12.41
N ASN A 49 2.14 -1.69 -12.12
CA ASN A 49 3.20 -1.36 -13.08
C ASN A 49 3.11 -2.20 -14.36
N TYR A 50 2.86 -3.50 -14.22
CA TYR A 50 2.68 -4.38 -15.37
C TYR A 50 1.44 -4.02 -16.21
N LEU A 51 0.35 -3.61 -15.55
CA LEU A 51 -0.84 -3.12 -16.22
C LEU A 51 -0.54 -1.85 -17.02
N TYR A 52 0.25 -0.93 -16.47
CA TYR A 52 0.70 0.27 -17.18
C TYR A 52 1.54 -0.08 -18.42
N ASP A 53 2.53 -0.96 -18.28
CA ASP A 53 3.37 -1.40 -19.40
C ASP A 53 2.55 -2.06 -20.53
N LEU A 54 1.49 -2.79 -20.15
CA LEU A 54 0.58 -3.41 -21.11
C LEU A 54 -0.32 -2.36 -21.78
N GLU A 55 -0.89 -1.41 -21.03
CA GLU A 55 -1.74 -0.36 -21.59
C GLU A 55 -0.98 0.53 -22.59
N GLU A 56 0.28 0.86 -22.29
CA GLU A 56 1.15 1.64 -23.18
C GLU A 56 1.42 0.90 -24.50
N LYS A 57 1.66 -0.42 -24.43
CA LYS A 57 1.87 -1.27 -25.63
C LYS A 57 0.61 -1.42 -26.47
N VAL A 58 -0.55 -1.53 -25.85
CA VAL A 58 -1.82 -1.80 -26.55
C VAL A 58 -2.42 -0.54 -27.14
N THR A 59 -2.24 0.62 -26.50
CA THR A 59 -2.82 1.89 -26.96
C THR A 59 -1.90 3.08 -26.71
N PRO A 60 -0.87 3.28 -27.54
CA PRO A 60 0.05 4.41 -27.40
C PRO A 60 -0.72 5.72 -27.51
N ILE A 61 -0.57 6.58 -26.50
CA ILE A 61 -1.14 7.93 -26.47
C ILE A 61 -0.12 8.88 -27.10
N SER A 62 -0.56 9.80 -27.96
CA SER A 62 0.33 10.79 -28.56
C SER A 62 0.94 11.72 -27.50
N SER A 63 2.18 12.17 -27.73
CA SER A 63 2.86 13.14 -26.87
C SER A 63 2.00 14.39 -26.62
N ASP A 64 1.36 14.92 -27.67
CA ASP A 64 0.45 16.07 -27.59
C ASP A 64 -0.71 15.86 -26.62
N THR A 65 -1.20 14.63 -26.52
CA THR A 65 -2.30 14.27 -25.61
C THR A 65 -1.79 14.18 -24.18
N LYS A 66 -0.59 13.62 -23.97
CA LYS A 66 0.08 13.62 -22.65
C LYS A 66 0.28 15.06 -22.15
N GLU A 67 0.78 15.96 -23.00
CA GLU A 67 0.97 17.37 -22.67
C GLU A 67 -0.33 18.10 -22.31
N LYS A 68 -1.41 17.83 -23.05
CA LYS A 68 -2.74 18.39 -22.73
C LYS A 68 -3.27 17.92 -21.38
N ILE A 69 -3.09 16.63 -21.04
CA ILE A 69 -3.48 16.08 -19.73
C ILE A 69 -2.70 16.78 -18.61
N ILE A 70 -1.37 16.89 -18.75
CA ILE A 70 -0.51 17.57 -17.78
C ILE A 70 -0.90 19.05 -17.63
N GLY A 71 -1.20 19.73 -18.75
CA GLY A 71 -1.67 21.11 -18.74
C GLY A 71 -2.98 21.28 -17.97
N MET A 72 -3.97 20.43 -18.23
CA MET A 72 -5.24 20.42 -17.50
C MET A 72 -5.07 20.11 -16.00
N TYR A 73 -4.14 19.22 -15.64
CA TYR A 73 -3.81 18.93 -14.26
C TYR A 73 -3.18 20.12 -13.53
N ARG A 74 -2.23 20.83 -14.17
CA ARG A 74 -1.64 22.07 -13.63
C ARG A 74 -2.67 23.19 -13.45
N GLU A 75 -3.69 23.22 -14.29
CA GLU A 75 -4.84 24.12 -14.16
C GLU A 75 -5.81 23.74 -13.02
N GLY A 76 -5.57 22.62 -12.32
CA GLY A 76 -6.40 22.14 -11.22
C GLY A 76 -7.70 21.47 -11.66
N LYS A 77 -7.79 21.01 -12.91
CA LYS A 77 -8.98 20.29 -13.40
C LYS A 77 -9.04 18.89 -12.80
N ASP A 78 -10.26 18.42 -12.56
CA ASP A 78 -10.52 17.05 -12.09
C ASP A 78 -10.35 16.04 -13.22
N ILE A 79 -9.98 14.80 -12.88
CA ILE A 79 -9.80 13.67 -13.80
C ILE A 79 -11.07 13.40 -14.59
N MET A 80 -12.25 13.54 -13.97
CA MET A 80 -13.53 13.37 -14.66
C MET A 80 -13.76 14.44 -15.74
N VAL A 81 -13.22 15.65 -15.55
CA VAL A 81 -13.28 16.71 -16.56
C VAL A 81 -12.33 16.41 -17.71
N MET A 82 -11.13 15.91 -17.41
CA MET A 82 -10.14 15.51 -18.41
C MET A 82 -10.63 14.33 -19.28
N GLU A 83 -11.24 13.33 -18.65
CA GLU A 83 -11.83 12.17 -19.32
C GLU A 83 -12.89 12.59 -20.34
N ASN A 84 -13.82 13.44 -19.92
CA ASN A 84 -14.88 13.97 -20.80
C ASN A 84 -14.32 14.88 -21.92
N SER A 85 -13.28 15.67 -21.62
CA SER A 85 -12.73 16.65 -22.58
C SER A 85 -11.88 15.99 -23.66
N LEU A 86 -11.14 14.95 -23.30
CA LEU A 86 -10.18 14.29 -24.19
C LEU A 86 -10.71 12.96 -24.75
N ASN A 87 -11.85 12.49 -24.24
CA ASN A 87 -12.43 11.18 -24.57
C ASN A 87 -11.43 10.04 -24.34
N ILE A 88 -10.74 10.10 -23.21
CA ILE A 88 -9.69 9.15 -22.80
C ILE A 88 -10.13 8.50 -21.50
N PRO A 89 -10.03 7.16 -21.38
CA PRO A 89 -10.33 6.45 -20.14
C PRO A 89 -9.60 7.05 -18.93
N LYS A 90 -10.30 7.19 -17.81
CA LYS A 90 -9.75 7.63 -16.53
C LYS A 90 -8.40 6.98 -16.17
N THR A 91 -8.26 5.66 -16.36
CA THR A 91 -7.03 4.91 -16.01
C THR A 91 -5.79 5.47 -16.72
N LYS A 92 -5.93 5.91 -17.97
CA LYS A 92 -4.85 6.48 -18.76
C LYS A 92 -4.45 7.89 -18.30
N ILE A 93 -5.43 8.66 -17.85
CA ILE A 93 -5.16 9.99 -17.28
C ILE A 93 -4.37 9.82 -15.98
N GLU A 94 -4.82 8.93 -15.09
CA GLU A 94 -4.12 8.61 -13.85
C GLU A 94 -2.69 8.10 -14.10
N MET A 95 -2.49 7.24 -15.09
CA MET A 95 -1.17 6.76 -15.49
C MET A 95 -0.23 7.91 -15.89
N ILE A 96 -0.68 8.82 -16.77
CA ILE A 96 0.12 9.96 -17.22
C ILE A 96 0.44 10.92 -16.07
N LEU A 97 -0.50 11.11 -15.15
CA LEU A 97 -0.29 11.95 -13.98
C LEU A 97 0.67 11.32 -12.97
N LYS A 98 0.59 9.99 -12.76
CA LYS A 98 1.53 9.24 -11.91
C LYS A 98 2.96 9.31 -12.47
N GLU A 99 3.12 9.12 -13.78
CA GLU A 99 4.40 9.28 -14.49
C GLU A 99 4.94 10.71 -14.33
N TYR A 100 4.08 11.71 -14.53
CA TYR A 100 4.44 13.12 -14.36
C TYR A 100 4.86 13.47 -12.93
N GLU A 101 4.14 12.98 -11.91
CA GLU A 101 4.47 13.23 -10.50
C GLU A 101 5.77 12.54 -10.08
N GLN A 102 6.02 11.31 -10.54
CA GLN A 102 7.29 10.61 -10.28
C GLN A 102 8.47 11.36 -10.89
N ASN A 103 8.31 11.89 -12.11
CA ASN A 103 9.37 12.64 -12.81
C ASN A 103 9.60 14.07 -12.27
N ASN A 104 8.66 14.66 -11.51
CA ASN A 104 8.79 16.00 -10.92
C ASN A 104 9.06 15.99 -9.40
N ARG A 105 9.21 14.80 -8.78
CA ARG A 105 9.60 14.65 -7.37
C ARG A 105 11.13 14.62 -7.13
N TYR A 106 11.92 14.85 -8.17
CA TYR A 106 13.36 15.06 -8.15
C TYR A 106 13.70 16.41 -8.80
#